data_AF-A0A350T791-F1
#
_entry.id   AF-A0A350T791-F1
#
_cell.length_a   1.000
_cell.length_b   1.000
_cell.length_c   1.000
_cell.angle_alpha   90.00
_cell.angle_beta   90.00
_cell.angle_gamma   90.00
#
_symmetry.space_group_name_H-M   'P 1'
#
loop_
_entity.id
_entity.type
_entity.pdbx_description
1 polymer ?
#
loop_
_entity_poly.entity_id
_entity_poly.type
_entity_poly.pdbx_seq_one_letter_code
_entity_poly.pdbx_strand_id
1 'polypeptide(L)'
;MRHEAGSSSLITFDMTIRQSIERLEGDLGLTENELADALGTTSRTLSRWKVQSHYPQHDARARIRALLALDQRLRETFDSHEAMLEWMRSKNRYLRGLRPAEVAAAGRLDVVEAALDALDEGIFV
;
A
#
# COMPACT_ATOMS: atom_id res chain seq x y z
N MET A 1 3.32 -39.01 -1.70
CA MET A 1 3.69 -37.71 -1.08
C MET A 1 3.91 -36.70 -2.19
N ARG A 2 2.90 -35.89 -2.49
CA ARG A 2 3.04 -34.68 -3.32
C ARG A 2 2.79 -33.52 -2.37
N HIS A 3 3.81 -32.68 -2.18
CA HIS A 3 3.67 -31.41 -1.50
C HIS A 3 2.89 -30.48 -2.43
N GLU A 4 1.64 -30.18 -2.08
CA GLU A 4 0.90 -29.06 -2.67
C GLU A 4 1.42 -27.78 -2.03
N ALA A 5 2.42 -27.20 -2.68
CA ALA A 5 2.93 -25.89 -2.35
C ALA A 5 1.90 -24.82 -2.76
N GLY A 6 1.59 -23.94 -1.81
CA GLY A 6 1.10 -22.60 -2.07
C GLY A 6 -0.33 -22.53 -2.58
N SER A 7 -1.29 -22.50 -1.64
CA SER A 7 -2.48 -21.68 -1.82
C SER A 7 -2.02 -20.23 -1.99
N SER A 8 -1.67 -19.88 -3.23
CA SER A 8 -1.54 -18.52 -3.69
C SER A 8 -2.92 -17.90 -3.51
N SER A 9 -3.10 -17.18 -2.40
CA SER A 9 -4.36 -16.51 -2.06
C SER A 9 -4.78 -15.67 -3.25
N LEU A 10 -5.81 -16.15 -3.95
CA LEU A 10 -6.49 -15.43 -5.01
C LEU A 10 -7.20 -14.25 -4.34
N ILE A 11 -6.50 -13.13 -4.21
CA ILE A 11 -7.14 -11.88 -3.83
C ILE A 11 -7.93 -11.40 -5.05
N THR A 12 -9.09 -12.00 -5.27
CA THR A 12 -10.10 -11.51 -6.19
C THR A 12 -10.78 -10.33 -5.50
N PHE A 13 -10.16 -9.15 -5.59
CA PHE A 13 -10.87 -7.91 -5.28
C PHE A 13 -11.80 -7.61 -6.45
N ASP A 14 -13.07 -7.98 -6.33
CA ASP A 14 -14.16 -7.36 -7.11
C ASP A 14 -14.48 -5.96 -6.53
N MET A 15 -13.43 -5.15 -6.40
CA MET A 15 -13.53 -3.74 -6.06
C MET A 15 -13.34 -2.92 -7.32
N THR A 16 -14.17 -1.89 -7.46
CA THR A 16 -13.95 -0.89 -8.50
C THR A 16 -12.61 -0.17 -8.25
N ILE A 17 -12.02 0.37 -9.32
CA ILE A 17 -10.81 1.20 -9.22
C ILE A 17 -11.01 2.36 -8.24
N ARG A 18 -12.20 2.96 -8.25
CA ARG A 18 -12.56 4.02 -7.31
C ARG A 18 -12.45 3.57 -5.86
N GLN A 19 -13.11 2.46 -5.50
CA GLN A 19 -13.06 1.90 -4.14
C GLN A 19 -11.64 1.53 -3.72
N SER A 20 -10.85 1.00 -4.66
CA SER A 20 -9.44 0.68 -4.41
C SER A 20 -8.64 1.94 -4.05
N ILE A 21 -8.84 3.03 -4.81
CA ILE A 21 -8.16 4.31 -4.55
C ILE A 21 -8.60 4.90 -3.21
N GLU A 22 -9.90 4.99 -2.95
CA GLU A 22 -10.45 5.55 -1.71
C GLU A 22 -9.96 4.77 -0.47
N ARG A 23 -9.88 3.43 -0.59
CA ARG A 23 -9.31 2.57 0.45
C ARG A 23 -7.84 2.90 0.71
N LEU A 24 -7.03 2.97 -0.33
CA LEU A 24 -5.59 3.25 -0.20
C LEU A 24 -5.32 4.64 0.39
N GLU A 25 -6.10 5.67 0.03
CA GLU A 25 -6.00 7.01 0.64
C GLU A 25 -6.26 6.96 2.15
N GLY A 26 -7.34 6.28 2.55
CA GLY A 26 -7.74 6.16 3.95
C GLY A 26 -6.78 5.33 4.78
N ASP A 27 -6.40 4.15 4.28
CA ASP A 27 -5.61 3.17 5.03
C ASP A 27 -4.13 3.50 5.10
N LEU A 28 -3.55 3.97 3.99
CA LEU A 28 -2.13 4.34 3.99
C LEU A 28 -1.92 5.78 4.49
N GLY A 29 -3.00 6.51 4.76
CA GLY A 29 -2.97 7.89 5.22
C GLY A 29 -2.38 8.85 4.19
N LEU A 30 -2.48 8.50 2.90
CA LEU A 30 -1.94 9.26 1.78
C LEU A 30 -2.96 10.27 1.26
N THR A 31 -2.50 11.47 0.97
CA THR A 31 -3.28 12.44 0.19
C THR A 31 -3.43 11.99 -1.27
N GLU A 32 -4.38 12.57 -2.00
CA GLU A 32 -4.58 12.26 -3.42
C GLU A 32 -3.31 12.49 -4.26
N ASN A 33 -2.51 13.51 -3.91
CA ASN A 33 -1.24 13.80 -4.58
C ASN A 33 -0.19 12.72 -4.30
N GLU A 34 -0.02 12.35 -3.03
CA GLU A 34 0.94 11.32 -2.62
C GLU A 34 0.59 9.95 -3.20
N LEU A 35 -0.70 9.61 -3.26
CA LEU A 35 -1.14 8.40 -3.91
C LEU A 35 -0.92 8.45 -5.43
N ALA A 36 -1.12 9.60 -6.07
CA ALA A 36 -0.80 9.77 -7.48
C ALA A 36 0.70 9.56 -7.75
N ASP A 37 1.57 10.09 -6.90
CA ASP A 37 3.01 9.91 -6.98
C ASP A 37 3.39 8.42 -6.81
N ALA A 38 2.82 7.75 -5.81
CA ALA A 38 3.02 6.30 -5.59
C ALA A 38 2.61 5.49 -6.83
N LEU A 39 1.50 5.87 -7.46
CA LEU A 39 0.97 5.25 -8.67
C LEU A 39 1.70 5.68 -9.95
N GLY A 40 2.67 6.60 -9.88
CA GLY A 40 3.42 7.09 -11.04
C GLY A 40 2.54 7.85 -12.03
N THR A 41 1.54 8.57 -11.52
CA THR A 41 0.54 9.31 -12.30
C THR A 41 0.38 10.73 -11.76
N THR A 42 -0.59 11.48 -12.28
CA THR A 42 -0.94 12.80 -11.74
C THR A 42 -2.26 12.73 -10.98
N SER A 43 -2.47 13.62 -10.02
CA SER A 43 -3.73 13.72 -9.27
C SER A 43 -4.91 13.93 -10.21
N ARG A 44 -4.74 14.72 -11.27
CA ARG A 44 -5.76 14.89 -12.33
C ARG A 44 -6.13 13.56 -13.00
N THR A 45 -5.15 12.73 -13.30
CA THR A 45 -5.40 11.39 -13.87
C THR A 45 -6.07 10.48 -12.84
N LEU A 46 -5.65 10.54 -11.57
CA LEU A 46 -6.24 9.77 -10.48
C LEU A 46 -7.71 10.15 -10.26
N SER A 47 -8.05 11.44 -10.22
CA SER A 47 -9.44 11.91 -10.11
C SER A 47 -10.29 11.45 -11.31
N ARG A 48 -9.71 11.41 -12.53
CA ARG A 48 -10.39 10.87 -13.72
C ARG A 48 -10.72 9.38 -13.61
N TRP A 49 -9.87 8.60 -12.95
CA TRP A 49 -10.13 7.19 -12.66
C TRP A 49 -11.27 7.02 -11.65
N LYS A 50 -11.34 7.88 -10.62
CA LYS A 50 -12.42 7.87 -9.62
C LYS A 50 -13.80 8.12 -10.25
N VAL A 51 -13.89 9.00 -11.24
CA VAL A 51 -15.15 9.32 -11.94
C VAL A 51 -15.44 8.43 -13.16
N GLN A 52 -14.79 7.27 -13.26
CA GLN A 52 -14.98 6.23 -14.30
C GLN A 52 -14.84 6.71 -15.77
N SER A 53 -14.22 7.87 -16.00
CA SER A 53 -14.07 8.40 -17.37
C SER A 53 -12.90 7.75 -18.12
N HIS A 54 -11.93 7.17 -17.42
CA HIS A 54 -10.79 6.47 -17.99
C HIS A 54 -10.33 5.33 -17.08
N TYR A 55 -9.90 4.21 -17.66
CA TYR A 55 -9.31 3.09 -16.93
C TYR A 55 -7.78 3.24 -16.78
N PRO A 56 -7.19 2.79 -15.66
CA PRO A 56 -5.74 2.84 -15.47
C PRO A 56 -5.00 1.93 -16.45
N GLN A 57 -3.82 2.35 -16.88
CA GLN A 57 -2.93 1.54 -17.72
C GLN A 57 -2.35 0.34 -16.96
N HIS A 58 -1.69 -0.58 -17.66
CA HIS A 58 -1.16 -1.82 -17.08
C HIS A 58 -0.25 -1.56 -15.86
N ASP A 59 0.67 -0.60 -15.95
CA ASP A 59 1.63 -0.31 -14.87
C ASP A 59 0.96 0.29 -13.64
N ALA A 60 0.02 1.22 -13.84
CA ALA A 60 -0.78 1.78 -12.76
C ALA A 60 -1.61 0.68 -12.06
N ARG A 61 -2.20 -0.26 -12.80
CA ARG A 61 -2.92 -1.41 -12.22
C ARG A 61 -1.99 -2.34 -11.45
N ALA A 62 -0.73 -2.51 -11.88
CA ALA A 62 0.25 -3.28 -11.13
C ALA A 62 0.60 -2.58 -9.80
N ARG A 63 0.79 -1.26 -9.82
CA ARG A 63 1.06 -0.46 -8.61
C ARG A 63 -0.12 -0.43 -7.65
N ILE A 64 -1.35 -0.31 -8.13
CA ILE A 64 -2.57 -0.42 -7.30
C ILE A 64 -2.59 -1.78 -6.60
N ARG A 65 -2.33 -2.88 -7.33
CA ARG A 65 -2.28 -4.23 -6.74
C ARG A 65 -1.19 -4.36 -5.68
N ALA A 66 0.00 -3.78 -5.92
CA ALA A 66 1.08 -3.80 -4.94
C ALA A 66 0.73 -3.01 -3.66
N LEU A 67 0.12 -1.83 -3.80
CA LEU A 67 -0.35 -1.04 -2.66
C LEU A 67 -1.47 -1.75 -1.89
N LEU A 68 -2.39 -2.44 -2.57
CA LEU A 68 -3.43 -3.24 -1.92
C LEU A 68 -2.84 -4.44 -1.17
N ALA A 69 -1.80 -5.07 -1.71
CA ALA A 69 -1.09 -6.14 -1.01
C ALA A 69 -0.40 -5.61 0.26
N LEU A 70 0.25 -4.45 0.17
CA LEU A 70 0.85 -3.77 1.32
C LEU A 70 -0.20 -3.39 2.39
N ASP A 71 -1.33 -2.80 1.99
CA ASP A 71 -2.46 -2.50 2.89
C ASP A 71 -2.97 -3.77 3.59
N GLN A 72 -3.10 -4.88 2.86
CA GLN A 72 -3.49 -6.15 3.45
C GLN A 72 -2.46 -6.64 4.48
N ARG A 73 -1.17 -6.58 4.17
CA ARG A 73 -0.11 -6.96 5.11
C ARG A 73 -0.10 -6.07 6.35
N LEU A 74 -0.28 -4.77 6.20
CA LEU A 74 -0.41 -3.84 7.32
C LEU A 74 -1.58 -4.20 8.25
N ARG A 75 -2.73 -4.55 7.68
CA ARG A 75 -3.90 -4.98 8.46
C ARG A 75 -3.71 -6.31 9.17
N GLU A 76 -2.81 -7.16 8.69
CA GLU A 76 -2.42 -8.41 9.34
C GLU A 76 -1.42 -8.18 10.48
N THR A 77 -0.56 -7.16 10.35
CA THR A 77 0.43 -6.80 11.38
C THR A 77 -0.17 -5.97 12.52
N PHE A 78 -1.15 -5.10 12.26
CA PHE A 78 -1.72 -4.18 13.26
C PHE A 78 -3.14 -4.56 13.68
N ASP A 79 -3.38 -4.64 15.00
CA ASP A 79 -4.69 -4.95 15.59
C ASP A 79 -5.76 -3.89 15.31
N SER A 80 -5.37 -2.65 15.00
CA SER A 80 -6.29 -1.56 14.72
C SER A 80 -5.82 -0.66 13.57
N HIS A 81 -6.80 -0.12 12.84
CA HIS A 81 -6.53 0.85 11.79
C HIS A 81 -5.86 2.13 12.32
N GLU A 82 -6.14 2.54 13.56
CA GLU A 82 -5.47 3.68 14.20
C GLU A 82 -3.99 3.40 14.44
N ALA A 83 -3.63 2.21 14.95
CA ALA A 83 -2.24 1.83 15.17
C ALA A 83 -1.45 1.75 13.85
N MET A 84 -2.08 1.20 12.80
CA MET A 84 -1.54 1.20 11.45
C MET A 84 -1.29 2.63 10.94
N LEU A 85 -2.28 3.52 11.04
CA LEU A 85 -2.16 4.91 10.61
C LEU A 85 -1.09 5.68 11.39
N GLU A 86 -1.01 5.45 12.70
CA GLU A 86 0.04 6.03 13.53
C GLU A 86 1.40 5.56 13.02
N TRP A 87 1.61 4.26 12.85
CA TRP A 87 2.86 3.72 12.32
C TRP A 87 3.22 4.31 10.95
N MET A 88 2.25 4.45 10.03
CA MET A 88 2.44 5.05 8.71
C MET A 88 2.88 6.52 8.78
N ARG A 89 2.48 7.25 9.84
CA ARG A 89 2.72 8.68 10.02
C ARG A 89 3.87 8.99 10.99
N SER A 90 4.26 8.04 11.83
CA SER A 90 5.39 8.20 12.74
C SER A 90 6.72 8.05 12.01
N LYS A 91 7.76 8.70 12.52
CA LYS A 91 9.14 8.42 12.08
C LYS A 91 9.51 6.99 12.47
N ASN A 92 9.98 6.21 11.50
CA ASN A 92 10.30 4.82 11.71
C ASN A 92 11.82 4.61 11.72
N ARG A 93 12.35 3.95 12.76
CA ARG A 93 13.80 3.66 12.91
C ARG A 93 14.34 2.77 11.77
N TYR A 94 13.54 1.82 11.30
CA TYR A 94 13.89 0.92 10.19
C TYR A 94 13.96 1.67 8.85
N LEU A 95 13.28 2.83 8.78
CA LEU A 95 13.30 3.74 7.63
C LEU A 95 14.21 4.95 7.86
N ARG A 96 15.21 4.84 8.77
CA ARG A 96 16.17 5.91 9.07
C ARG A 96 15.49 7.22 9.49
N GLY A 97 14.35 7.14 10.16
CA GLY A 97 13.58 8.29 10.64
C GLY A 97 12.61 8.90 9.61
N LEU A 98 12.48 8.31 8.42
CA LEU A 98 11.40 8.64 7.48
C LEU A 98 10.09 8.01 7.92
N ARG A 99 8.97 8.57 7.46
CA ARG A 99 7.64 8.00 7.70
C ARG A 99 7.35 6.94 6.63
N PRO A 100 6.75 5.80 6.98
CA PRO A 100 6.36 4.80 5.97
C PRO A 100 5.45 5.37 4.87
N ALA A 101 4.55 6.31 5.19
CA ALA A 101 3.72 7.00 4.20
C ALA A 101 4.55 7.79 3.17
N GLU A 102 5.61 8.49 3.60
CA GLU A 102 6.49 9.25 2.69
C GLU A 102 7.26 8.29 1.76
N VAL A 103 7.70 7.15 2.28
CA VAL A 103 8.40 6.11 1.51
C VAL A 103 7.45 5.43 0.51
N ALA A 104 6.22 5.15 0.92
CA ALA A 104 5.18 4.60 0.06
C ALA A 104 4.79 5.59 -1.06
N ALA A 105 4.64 6.87 -0.73
CA ALA A 105 4.38 7.95 -1.69
C ALA A 105 5.48 8.05 -2.76
N ALA A 106 6.74 7.82 -2.37
CA ALA A 106 7.87 7.76 -3.30
C ALA A 106 7.90 6.48 -4.17
N GLY A 107 6.91 5.59 -4.04
CA GLY A 107 6.83 4.32 -4.77
C GLY A 107 7.82 3.26 -4.28
N ARG A 108 8.43 3.45 -3.10
CA ARG A 108 9.45 2.57 -2.51
C ARG A 108 8.83 1.51 -1.59
N LEU A 109 7.85 0.78 -2.13
CA LEU A 109 7.07 -0.20 -1.35
C LEU A 109 7.94 -1.34 -0.81
N ASP A 110 8.98 -1.71 -1.56
CA ASP A 110 10.02 -2.68 -1.15
C ASP A 110 10.63 -2.34 0.22
N VAL A 111 10.85 -1.05 0.47
CA VAL A 111 11.47 -0.57 1.70
C VAL A 111 10.47 -0.57 2.85
N VAL A 112 9.19 -0.31 2.57
CA VAL A 112 8.12 -0.36 3.59
C VAL A 112 7.88 -1.80 4.04
N GLU A 113 7.80 -2.74 3.10
CA GLU A 113 7.69 -4.18 3.37
C GLU A 113 8.86 -4.67 4.23
N ALA A 114 10.09 -4.32 3.88
CA ALA A 114 11.26 -4.69 4.67
C ALA A 114 11.23 -4.13 6.11
N ALA A 115 10.63 -2.95 6.31
CA ALA A 115 10.43 -2.39 7.64
C ALA A 115 9.33 -3.10 8.44
N LEU A 116 8.31 -3.66 7.76
CA LEU A 116 7.30 -4.51 8.38
C LEU A 116 7.89 -5.87 8.77
N ASP A 117 8.67 -6.50 7.90
CA ASP A 117 9.35 -7.75 8.22
C ASP A 117 10.28 -7.57 9.44
N ALA A 118 11.06 -6.47 9.50
CA ALA A 118 11.91 -6.17 10.65
C ALA A 118 11.11 -5.92 11.95
N LEU A 119 9.88 -5.39 11.84
CA LEU A 119 8.97 -5.20 12.96
C LEU A 119 8.42 -6.55 13.45
N ASP A 120 7.97 -7.41 12.54
CA ASP A 120 7.40 -8.74 12.81
C ASP A 120 8.44 -9.68 13.44
N GLU A 121 9.68 -9.65 12.95
CA GLU A 121 10.77 -10.47 13.49
C GLU A 121 11.28 -9.98 14.85
N GLY A 122 10.81 -8.81 15.33
CA GLY A 122 11.29 -8.20 16.56
C GLY A 122 12.79 -7.93 16.53
N ILE A 123 13.40 -7.77 15.35
CA ILE A 123 14.83 -7.52 15.24
C ILE A 123 15.11 -6.12 15.81
N PHE A 124 15.66 -6.12 17.01
CA PHE A 124 16.14 -4.94 17.72
C PHE A 124 17.51 -4.53 17.16
N VAL A 125 17.63 -3.24 16.82
CA VAL A 125 18.91 -2.52 16.76
C VAL A 125 18.79 -1.28 17.61
#